data_AF-A0A3L7NSF9-F1
#
_entry.id   AF-A0A3L7NSF9-F1
#
_cell.length_a   1.000
_cell.length_b   1.000
_cell.length_c   1.000
_cell.angle_alpha   90.00
_cell.angle_beta   90.00
_cell.angle_gamma   90.00
#
_symmetry.space_group_name_H-M   'P 1'
#
loop_
_entity.id
_entity.type
_entity.pdbx_description
1 polymer ?
#
loop_
_entity_poly.entity_id
_entity_poly.type
_entity_poly.pdbx_seq_one_letter_code
_entity_poly.pdbx_strand_id
1 'polypeptide(L)'
;MAAVLAVGSLLLLSGCQKTSIPLPAAPSASADADRDELCRRIDAALAYARDRRLLDASVHGAWQVVHGILAFGAELPLATAEGRTQALPYLLGGGGLTGWRIRPAAEGLLATIDEGSTTGQGHPDQWLGYLSQCGAAGLPIDTPIEVAGRMFTLRDLLTQAQADIRPGREATWTLMALAAWLPTDASWTSSDGRSWSVEDVVAMEAGADIDDSACGGAHRLYGLLKAVQAHRQALHPQGAADAGLSGGWAAAQARIDDLIERARRYQQPDGGFSIHFFQRPGNSPDVFARLGATGHVFEVLAVALNDDRLAEPWVTRAAMRLVVLLEQTADVDVECGALYHAAHGLLLYRQRICGSSLAAGE
;
A
#
# COMPACT_ATOMS: atom_id res chain seq x y z
N MET A 1 -68.84 38.06 42.88
CA MET A 1 -69.00 36.95 41.93
C MET A 1 -69.17 37.57 40.55
N ALA A 2 -68.47 37.03 39.54
CA ALA A 2 -68.35 37.47 38.13
C ALA A 2 -67.01 38.16 37.80
N ALA A 3 -66.04 37.32 37.42
CA ALA A 3 -64.79 37.70 36.76
C ALA A 3 -65.03 37.82 35.25
N VAL A 4 -64.51 38.88 34.65
CA VAL A 4 -64.52 39.12 33.19
C VAL A 4 -63.23 38.51 32.62
N LEU A 5 -63.35 37.52 31.74
CA LEU A 5 -62.25 36.98 30.93
C LEU A 5 -62.12 37.80 29.65
N ALA A 6 -60.97 38.44 29.46
CA ALA A 6 -60.54 39.02 28.19
C ALA A 6 -59.68 37.98 27.44
N VAL A 7 -60.11 37.59 26.24
CA VAL A 7 -59.35 36.74 25.33
C VAL A 7 -58.48 37.64 24.45
N GLY A 8 -57.17 37.60 24.67
CA GLY A 8 -56.18 38.25 23.80
C GLY A 8 -55.63 37.25 22.79
N SER A 9 -55.83 37.53 21.50
CA SER A 9 -55.24 36.79 20.38
C SER A 9 -53.74 37.09 20.28
N LEU A 10 -52.89 36.07 20.41
CA LEU A 10 -51.45 36.17 20.14
C LEU A 10 -51.17 35.65 18.72
N LEU A 11 -50.78 36.57 17.83
CA LEU A 11 -50.21 36.25 16.51
C LEU A 11 -48.73 35.90 16.71
N LEU A 12 -48.37 34.64 16.46
CA LEU A 12 -46.97 34.19 16.40
C LEU A 12 -46.43 34.40 14.98
N LEU A 13 -45.51 35.35 14.83
CA LEU A 13 -44.69 35.51 13.63
C LEU A 13 -43.51 34.53 13.71
N SER A 14 -43.54 33.49 12.88
CA SER A 14 -42.40 32.57 12.70
C SER A 14 -41.27 33.29 11.95
N GLY A 15 -40.18 33.59 12.64
CA GLY A 15 -38.93 34.06 12.04
C GLY A 15 -38.11 32.89 11.50
N CYS A 16 -37.76 32.92 10.20
CA CYS A 16 -36.77 32.02 9.60
C CYS A 16 -35.38 32.33 10.15
N GLN A 17 -34.86 31.47 11.03
CA GLN A 17 -33.47 31.54 11.48
C GLN A 17 -32.58 30.86 10.42
N LYS A 18 -31.78 31.67 9.72
CA LYS A 18 -30.73 31.16 8.82
C LYS A 18 -29.66 30.48 9.67
N THR A 19 -29.66 29.15 9.68
CA THR A 19 -28.58 28.35 10.24
C THR A 19 -27.33 28.55 9.38
N SER A 20 -26.41 29.41 9.82
CA SER A 20 -25.08 29.48 9.23
C SER A 20 -24.31 28.22 9.63
N ILE A 21 -23.99 27.38 8.65
CA ILE A 21 -23.05 26.26 8.83
C ILE A 21 -21.68 26.88 9.17
N PRO A 22 -21.07 26.55 10.33
CA PRO A 22 -19.73 27.05 10.64
C PRO A 22 -18.74 26.50 9.63
N LEU A 23 -17.92 27.38 9.05
CA LEU A 23 -16.74 26.98 8.28
C LEU A 23 -15.81 26.15 9.20
N PRO A 24 -15.10 25.13 8.68
CA PRO A 24 -14.15 24.37 9.47
C PRO A 24 -13.10 25.31 10.07
N ALA A 25 -12.86 25.17 11.37
CA ALA A 25 -11.88 25.96 12.10
C ALA A 25 -10.47 25.70 11.54
N ALA A 26 -9.68 26.76 11.38
CA ALA A 26 -8.27 26.64 11.02
C ALA A 26 -7.52 25.76 12.04
N PRO A 27 -6.53 24.96 11.58
CA PRO A 27 -5.73 24.14 12.49
C PRO A 27 -5.06 25.02 13.57
N SER A 28 -5.08 24.54 14.81
CA SER A 28 -4.47 25.22 15.95
C SER A 28 -2.96 25.03 15.97
N ALA A 29 -2.18 26.03 16.39
CA ALA A 29 -0.72 25.98 16.45
C ALA A 29 -0.13 24.77 17.22
N SER A 30 -0.86 24.21 18.20
CA SER A 30 -0.46 22.98 18.90
C SER A 30 -0.58 21.72 18.03
N ALA A 31 -1.61 21.65 17.18
CA ALA A 31 -1.81 20.53 16.27
C ALA A 31 -0.75 20.53 15.15
N ASP A 32 -0.32 21.71 14.70
CA ASP A 32 0.78 21.85 13.76
C ASP A 32 2.11 21.40 14.38
N ALA A 33 2.40 21.79 15.62
CA ALA A 33 3.60 21.36 16.34
C ALA A 33 3.64 19.84 16.59
N ASP A 34 2.50 19.23 16.95
CA ASP A 34 2.38 17.78 17.14
C ASP A 34 2.61 17.01 15.82
N ARG A 35 2.11 17.57 14.70
CA ARG A 35 2.35 17.01 13.36
C ARG A 35 3.82 17.11 12.97
N ASP A 36 4.46 18.26 13.18
CA ASP A 36 5.86 18.45 12.83
C ASP A 36 6.78 17.51 13.61
N GLU A 37 6.49 17.31 14.91
CA GLU A 37 7.22 16.35 15.74
C GLU A 37 7.02 14.91 15.26
N LEU A 38 5.79 14.51 14.90
CA LEU A 38 5.53 13.20 14.31
C LEU A 38 6.33 13.03 13.00
N CYS A 39 6.29 14.01 12.11
CA CYS A 39 7.02 13.98 10.84
C CYS A 39 8.53 13.82 11.04
N ARG A 40 9.11 14.55 12.01
CA ARG A 40 10.52 14.43 12.37
C ARG A 40 10.87 13.04 12.89
N ARG A 41 9.99 12.42 13.69
CA ARG A 41 10.20 11.05 14.18
C ARG A 41 10.02 10.00 13.08
N ILE A 42 9.11 10.21 12.13
CA ILE A 42 9.00 9.37 10.94
C ILE A 42 10.30 9.43 10.13
N ASP A 43 10.84 10.63 9.89
CA ASP A 43 12.12 10.80 9.17
C ASP A 43 13.26 10.04 9.85
N ALA A 44 13.36 10.14 11.18
CA ALA A 44 14.35 9.40 11.94
C ALA A 44 14.18 7.87 11.85
N ALA A 45 12.94 7.37 11.94
CA ALA A 45 12.64 5.94 11.84
C ALA A 45 12.95 5.38 10.44
N LEU A 46 12.59 6.13 9.38
CA LEU A 46 12.90 5.77 8.00
C LEU A 46 14.41 5.75 7.74
N ALA A 47 15.13 6.79 8.17
CA ALA A 47 16.59 6.84 8.06
C ALA A 47 17.26 5.70 8.83
N TYR A 48 16.77 5.37 10.03
CA TYR A 48 17.29 4.22 10.79
C TYR A 48 17.07 2.90 10.05
N ALA A 49 15.85 2.66 9.56
CA ALA A 49 15.51 1.45 8.82
C ALA A 49 16.35 1.30 7.54
N ARG A 50 16.63 2.40 6.81
CA ARG A 50 17.46 2.39 5.61
C ARG A 50 18.96 2.23 5.91
N ASP A 51 19.49 3.01 6.86
CA ASP A 51 20.93 3.22 6.98
C ASP A 51 21.60 2.38 8.07
N ARG A 52 20.84 1.95 9.10
CA ARG A 52 21.37 1.24 10.26
C ARG A 52 21.06 -0.24 10.24
N ARG A 53 19.96 -0.65 9.60
CA ARG A 53 19.61 -2.07 9.36
C ARG A 53 20.17 -2.55 8.01
N LEU A 54 21.47 -2.37 7.82
CA LEU A 54 22.14 -2.69 6.57
C LEU A 54 22.00 -4.19 6.24
N LEU A 55 21.30 -4.49 5.15
CA LEU A 55 21.24 -5.85 4.61
C LEU A 55 22.58 -6.21 3.97
N ASP A 56 22.89 -7.50 3.98
CA ASP A 56 24.11 -8.09 3.44
C ASP A 56 23.74 -9.24 2.50
N ALA A 57 24.24 -9.19 1.25
CA ALA A 57 23.94 -10.15 0.19
C ALA A 57 24.43 -11.59 0.48
N SER A 58 25.37 -11.75 1.41
CA SER A 58 25.86 -13.06 1.86
C SER A 58 25.02 -13.67 2.99
N VAL A 59 24.22 -12.85 3.68
CA VAL A 59 23.41 -13.26 4.83
C VAL A 59 21.91 -13.27 4.49
N HIS A 60 21.45 -12.27 3.75
CA HIS A 60 20.04 -12.02 3.49
C HIS A 60 19.65 -12.51 2.10
N GLY A 61 18.47 -13.13 2.00
CA GLY A 61 17.91 -13.57 0.73
C GLY A 61 17.28 -12.42 -0.06
N ALA A 62 16.93 -12.74 -1.30
CA ALA A 62 16.24 -11.83 -2.21
C ALA A 62 14.92 -11.32 -1.61
N TRP A 63 14.22 -12.17 -0.85
CA TRP A 63 13.00 -11.78 -0.16
C TRP A 63 13.20 -10.59 0.77
N GLN A 64 14.21 -10.62 1.66
CA GLN A 64 14.49 -9.49 2.54
C GLN A 64 14.91 -8.23 1.76
N VAL A 65 15.78 -8.41 0.76
CA VAL A 65 16.32 -7.29 -0.03
C VAL A 65 15.23 -6.62 -0.86
N VAL A 66 14.33 -7.39 -1.49
CA VAL A 66 13.25 -6.82 -2.31
C VAL A 66 12.21 -6.11 -1.45
N HIS A 67 11.94 -6.56 -0.21
CA HIS A 67 11.10 -5.78 0.71
C HIS A 67 11.77 -4.44 1.08
N GLY A 68 13.09 -4.42 1.29
CA GLY A 68 13.81 -3.16 1.46
C GLY A 68 13.72 -2.25 0.23
N ILE A 69 13.80 -2.83 -0.97
CA ILE A 69 13.64 -2.11 -2.23
C ILE A 69 12.22 -1.57 -2.35
N LEU A 70 11.19 -2.32 -1.95
CA LEU A 70 9.80 -1.83 -1.93
C LEU A 70 9.72 -0.50 -1.16
N ALA A 71 10.34 -0.42 0.02
CA ALA A 71 10.30 0.82 0.81
C ALA A 71 11.19 1.94 0.25
N PHE A 72 12.43 1.64 -0.15
CA PHE A 72 13.45 2.68 -0.40
C PHE A 72 13.95 2.76 -1.85
N GLY A 73 13.49 1.90 -2.74
CA GLY A 73 13.84 1.87 -4.15
C GLY A 73 15.36 1.88 -4.38
N ALA A 74 15.82 2.88 -5.14
CA ALA A 74 17.23 3.07 -5.48
C ALA A 74 18.11 3.56 -4.31
N GLU A 75 17.51 3.98 -3.20
CA GLU A 75 18.24 4.47 -2.03
C GLU A 75 18.60 3.37 -1.02
N LEU A 76 18.09 2.14 -1.19
CA LEU A 76 18.39 1.05 -0.25
C LEU A 76 19.87 0.63 -0.38
N PRO A 77 20.68 0.80 0.68
CA PRO A 77 22.04 0.28 0.67
C PRO A 77 22.07 -1.24 0.86
N LEU A 78 23.09 -1.88 0.30
CA LEU A 78 23.36 -3.31 0.45
C LEU A 78 24.86 -3.53 0.66
N ALA A 79 25.23 -4.34 1.64
CA ALA A 79 26.58 -4.87 1.76
C ALA A 79 26.78 -6.08 0.84
N THR A 80 27.90 -6.12 0.15
CA THR A 80 28.37 -7.26 -0.67
C THR A 80 29.82 -7.58 -0.34
N ALA A 81 30.36 -8.66 -0.93
CA ALA A 81 31.76 -9.02 -0.75
C ALA A 81 32.73 -7.93 -1.26
N GLU A 82 32.30 -7.13 -2.24
CA GLU A 82 33.05 -6.03 -2.86
C GLU A 82 32.88 -4.70 -2.10
N GLY A 83 32.02 -4.67 -1.07
CA GLY A 83 31.76 -3.50 -0.25
C GLY A 83 30.30 -3.05 -0.32
N ARG A 84 30.04 -1.80 0.07
CA ARG A 84 28.68 -1.25 0.11
C ARG A 84 28.27 -0.74 -1.27
N THR A 85 27.10 -1.17 -1.73
CA THR A 85 26.47 -0.76 -2.99
C THR A 85 24.99 -0.38 -2.77
N GLN A 86 24.26 -0.11 -3.85
CA GLN A 86 22.81 0.06 -3.85
C GLN A 86 22.13 -1.25 -4.24
N ALA A 87 21.10 -1.65 -3.48
CA ALA A 87 20.47 -2.95 -3.60
C ALA A 87 19.77 -3.16 -4.95
N LEU A 88 19.03 -2.15 -5.41
CA LEU A 88 18.25 -2.25 -6.65
C LEU A 88 19.13 -2.46 -7.89
N PRO A 89 20.16 -1.64 -8.19
CA PRO A 89 21.03 -1.89 -9.33
C PRO A 89 21.86 -3.17 -9.17
N TYR A 90 22.23 -3.57 -7.94
CA TYR A 90 22.88 -4.86 -7.71
C TYR A 90 21.95 -6.02 -8.10
N LEU A 91 20.70 -6.01 -7.63
CA LEU A 91 19.69 -7.03 -7.93
C LEU A 91 19.41 -7.13 -9.45
N LEU A 92 19.13 -6.00 -10.09
CA LEU A 92 18.77 -5.96 -11.52
C LEU A 92 19.98 -6.17 -12.43
N GLY A 93 21.19 -5.88 -11.97
CA GLY A 93 22.44 -6.08 -12.71
C GLY A 93 23.04 -7.49 -12.58
N GLY A 94 22.24 -8.49 -12.19
CA GLY A 94 22.70 -9.88 -12.09
C GLY A 94 23.49 -10.20 -10.82
N GLY A 95 23.46 -9.33 -9.82
CA GLY A 95 24.07 -9.57 -8.51
C GLY A 95 23.53 -10.82 -7.84
N GLY A 96 24.42 -11.57 -7.18
CA GLY A 96 24.06 -12.81 -6.50
C GLY A 96 23.27 -12.54 -5.21
N LEU A 97 22.03 -13.04 -5.14
CA LEU A 97 21.25 -13.13 -3.91
C LEU A 97 20.57 -14.49 -3.82
N THR A 98 20.66 -15.11 -2.66
CA THR A 98 19.95 -16.37 -2.36
C THR A 98 18.45 -16.17 -2.58
N GLY A 99 17.82 -17.01 -3.41
CA GLY A 99 16.38 -16.91 -3.71
C GLY A 99 16.01 -16.00 -4.88
N TRP A 100 16.92 -15.20 -5.43
CA TRP A 100 16.70 -14.45 -6.68
C TRP A 100 16.83 -15.37 -7.89
N ARG A 101 15.77 -16.14 -8.17
CA ARG A 101 15.75 -17.18 -9.20
C ARG A 101 14.81 -16.80 -10.34
N ILE A 102 15.33 -16.08 -11.31
CA ILE A 102 14.64 -15.72 -12.56
C ILE A 102 15.31 -16.44 -13.72
N ARG A 103 14.49 -16.93 -14.66
CA ARG A 103 14.97 -17.59 -15.88
C ARG A 103 14.15 -17.18 -17.09
N PRO A 104 14.71 -17.27 -18.30
CA PRO A 104 13.91 -17.24 -19.51
C PRO A 104 12.82 -18.33 -19.51
N ALA A 105 11.66 -17.97 -20.03
CA ALA A 105 10.49 -18.81 -20.21
C ALA A 105 9.95 -18.63 -21.64
N ALA A 106 8.77 -19.19 -21.92
CA ALA A 106 8.23 -19.24 -23.28
C ALA A 106 7.94 -17.85 -23.85
N GLU A 107 7.35 -16.96 -23.05
CA GLU A 107 6.89 -15.64 -23.48
C GLU A 107 7.79 -14.51 -22.95
N GLY A 108 8.53 -14.75 -21.86
CA GLY A 108 9.42 -13.75 -21.28
C GLY A 108 10.28 -14.29 -20.14
N LEU A 109 10.20 -13.65 -18.96
CA LEU A 109 10.94 -14.05 -17.77
C LEU A 109 10.02 -14.65 -16.71
N LEU A 110 10.44 -15.74 -16.08
CA LEU A 110 9.72 -16.39 -15.00
C LEU A 110 10.56 -16.42 -13.72
N ALA A 111 10.00 -15.85 -12.65
CA ALA A 111 10.50 -16.02 -11.30
C ALA A 111 10.05 -17.37 -10.72
N THR A 112 10.98 -18.08 -10.06
CA THR A 112 10.66 -19.35 -9.42
C THR A 112 9.98 -19.11 -8.08
N ILE A 113 8.81 -19.72 -7.88
CA ILE A 113 8.10 -19.71 -6.61
C ILE A 113 8.78 -20.66 -5.63
N ASP A 114 8.96 -20.20 -4.40
CA ASP A 114 9.53 -20.91 -3.27
C ASP A 114 8.53 -20.80 -2.10
N GLU A 115 7.48 -21.61 -2.14
CA GLU A 115 6.37 -21.53 -1.18
C GLU A 115 6.85 -21.59 0.27
N GLY A 116 6.38 -20.65 1.10
CA GLY A 116 6.76 -20.57 2.52
C GLY A 116 8.20 -20.11 2.79
N SER A 117 8.96 -19.74 1.76
CA SER A 117 10.34 -19.25 1.89
C SER A 117 10.38 -17.79 2.32
N THR A 118 11.28 -17.48 3.25
CA THR A 118 11.71 -16.11 3.54
C THR A 118 13.03 -15.78 2.84
N THR A 119 13.36 -16.49 1.75
CA THR A 119 14.57 -16.23 0.95
C THR A 119 14.27 -16.00 -0.53
N GLY A 120 13.37 -16.81 -1.11
CA GLY A 120 12.84 -16.64 -2.47
C GLY A 120 11.43 -16.05 -2.49
N GLN A 121 10.86 -15.86 -3.68
CA GLN A 121 9.50 -15.33 -3.84
C GLN A 121 8.47 -16.39 -3.47
N GLY A 122 7.58 -16.07 -2.53
CA GLY A 122 6.61 -17.04 -2.00
C GLY A 122 5.31 -17.16 -2.82
N HIS A 123 5.02 -16.18 -3.66
CA HIS A 123 3.75 -16.06 -4.39
C HIS A 123 3.98 -15.81 -5.88
N PRO A 124 3.02 -16.11 -6.77
CA PRO A 124 3.11 -15.71 -8.17
C PRO A 124 3.36 -14.21 -8.33
N ASP A 125 4.31 -13.87 -9.21
CA ASP A 125 4.67 -12.50 -9.59
C ASP A 125 5.06 -11.52 -8.46
N GLN A 126 5.42 -11.99 -7.26
CA GLN A 126 5.77 -11.12 -6.12
C GLN A 126 6.83 -10.05 -6.44
N TRP A 127 7.94 -10.44 -7.07
CA TRP A 127 8.97 -9.50 -7.51
C TRP A 127 8.42 -8.47 -8.48
N LEU A 128 7.58 -8.91 -9.42
CA LEU A 128 6.97 -8.03 -10.41
C LEU A 128 6.10 -6.97 -9.74
N GLY A 129 5.23 -7.39 -8.83
CA GLY A 129 4.35 -6.48 -8.09
C GLY A 129 5.14 -5.48 -7.26
N TYR A 130 6.14 -5.92 -6.50
CA TYR A 130 6.96 -5.00 -5.69
C TYR A 130 7.78 -4.03 -6.54
N LEU A 131 8.42 -4.48 -7.63
CA LEU A 131 9.17 -3.59 -8.52
C LEU A 131 8.25 -2.59 -9.24
N SER A 132 6.98 -2.93 -9.50
CA SER A 132 6.00 -2.01 -10.08
C SER A 132 5.52 -0.92 -9.13
N GLN A 133 5.80 -1.03 -7.83
CA GLN A 133 5.28 -0.12 -6.79
C GLN A 133 6.37 0.44 -5.86
N CYS A 134 7.63 0.02 -6.00
CA CYS A 134 8.68 0.36 -5.05
C CYS A 134 9.02 1.85 -4.98
N GLY A 135 9.51 2.28 -3.81
CA GLY A 135 9.74 3.69 -3.51
C GLY A 135 8.42 4.48 -3.55
N ALA A 136 8.42 5.64 -4.21
CA ALA A 136 7.21 6.47 -4.31
C ALA A 136 6.35 6.17 -5.55
N ALA A 137 6.94 5.59 -6.60
CA ALA A 137 6.33 5.56 -7.94
C ALA A 137 6.49 4.23 -8.70
N GLY A 138 7.25 3.27 -8.18
CA GLY A 138 7.62 2.06 -8.91
C GLY A 138 8.65 2.31 -10.02
N LEU A 139 9.07 1.21 -10.65
CA LEU A 139 10.01 1.25 -11.76
C LEU A 139 9.30 1.36 -13.12
N PRO A 140 9.91 2.04 -14.11
CA PRO A 140 9.45 1.98 -15.49
C PRO A 140 9.43 0.53 -16.01
N ILE A 141 8.44 0.18 -16.82
CA ILE A 141 8.29 -1.17 -17.39
C ILE A 141 9.48 -1.61 -18.26
N ASP A 142 10.16 -0.66 -18.91
CA ASP A 142 11.33 -0.95 -19.75
C ASP A 142 12.65 -0.92 -18.96
N THR A 143 12.59 -0.94 -17.62
CA THR A 143 13.78 -1.01 -16.77
C THR A 143 14.55 -2.29 -17.07
N PRO A 144 15.87 -2.21 -17.39
CA PRO A 144 16.66 -3.39 -17.72
C PRO A 144 16.85 -4.32 -16.53
N ILE A 145 16.90 -5.63 -16.81
CA ILE A 145 17.24 -6.69 -15.86
C ILE A 145 18.17 -7.70 -16.55
N GLU A 146 19.30 -8.01 -15.92
CA GLU A 146 20.22 -9.03 -16.38
C GLU A 146 19.81 -10.40 -15.82
N VAL A 147 19.58 -11.37 -16.72
CA VAL A 147 19.24 -12.75 -16.38
C VAL A 147 20.08 -13.70 -17.22
N ALA A 148 20.82 -14.59 -16.55
CA ALA A 148 21.70 -15.57 -17.21
C ALA A 148 22.67 -14.95 -18.25
N GLY A 149 23.27 -13.80 -17.90
CA GLY A 149 24.22 -13.08 -18.75
C GLY A 149 23.60 -12.40 -19.98
N ARG A 150 22.27 -12.25 -20.02
CA ARG A 150 21.52 -11.60 -21.09
C ARG A 150 20.67 -10.47 -20.51
N MET A 151 20.57 -9.37 -21.24
CA MET A 151 19.71 -8.25 -20.88
C MET A 151 18.27 -8.49 -21.34
N PHE A 152 17.35 -8.29 -20.41
CA PHE A 152 15.90 -8.26 -20.56
C PHE A 152 15.36 -6.96 -19.93
N THR A 153 14.04 -6.87 -19.78
CA THR A 153 13.33 -5.75 -19.13
C THR A 153 12.25 -6.27 -18.17
N LEU A 154 11.70 -5.40 -17.31
CA LEU A 154 10.52 -5.75 -16.49
C LEU A 154 9.29 -6.08 -17.35
N ARG A 155 9.22 -5.58 -18.59
CA ARG A 155 8.22 -5.98 -19.59
C ARG A 155 8.21 -7.49 -19.81
N ASP A 156 9.38 -8.13 -19.86
CA ASP A 156 9.48 -9.58 -20.08
C ASP A 156 8.88 -10.39 -18.92
N LEU A 157 8.97 -9.89 -17.68
CA LEU A 157 8.27 -10.48 -16.54
C LEU A 157 6.75 -10.29 -16.67
N LEU A 158 6.29 -9.08 -17.06
CA LEU A 158 4.86 -8.82 -17.26
C LEU A 158 4.28 -9.68 -18.39
N THR A 159 4.98 -9.82 -19.51
CA THR A 159 4.53 -10.64 -20.64
C THR A 159 4.36 -12.10 -20.23
N GLN A 160 5.29 -12.65 -19.45
CA GLN A 160 5.15 -14.00 -18.93
C GLN A 160 3.98 -14.11 -17.93
N ALA A 161 3.79 -13.13 -17.04
CA ALA A 161 2.67 -13.10 -16.10
C ALA A 161 1.30 -13.05 -16.82
N GLN A 162 1.19 -12.25 -17.88
CA GLN A 162 0.00 -12.21 -18.74
C GLN A 162 -0.27 -13.55 -19.43
N ALA A 163 0.78 -14.27 -19.83
CA ALA A 163 0.65 -15.59 -20.42
C ALA A 163 0.21 -16.64 -19.40
N ASP A 164 0.67 -16.54 -18.15
CA ASP A 164 0.49 -17.56 -17.10
C ASP A 164 -0.77 -17.38 -16.25
N ILE A 165 -1.46 -16.25 -16.37
CA ILE A 165 -2.70 -15.98 -15.62
C ILE A 165 -3.78 -17.04 -15.90
N ARG A 166 -4.45 -17.52 -14.83
CA ARG A 166 -5.49 -18.56 -14.91
C ARG A 166 -6.65 -18.26 -13.97
N PRO A 167 -7.88 -18.74 -14.28
CA PRO A 167 -9.02 -18.58 -13.41
C PRO A 167 -8.78 -19.21 -12.03
N GLY A 168 -9.14 -18.48 -10.97
CA GLY A 168 -9.06 -18.94 -9.59
C GLY A 168 -7.65 -19.09 -9.02
N ARG A 169 -6.62 -18.72 -9.78
CA ARG A 169 -5.25 -18.60 -9.25
C ARG A 169 -5.04 -17.17 -8.75
N GLU A 170 -4.24 -17.06 -7.70
CA GLU A 170 -3.82 -15.76 -7.18
C GLU A 170 -3.09 -14.96 -8.26
N ALA A 171 -3.54 -13.72 -8.46
CA ALA A 171 -2.98 -12.74 -9.39
C ALA A 171 -2.74 -11.39 -8.69
N THR A 172 -2.59 -11.39 -7.37
CA THR A 172 -2.44 -10.16 -6.55
C THR A 172 -1.29 -9.28 -7.03
N TRP A 173 -0.08 -9.83 -7.16
CA TRP A 173 1.08 -9.05 -7.61
C TRP A 173 1.09 -8.81 -9.12
N THR A 174 0.50 -9.72 -9.90
CA THR A 174 0.20 -9.48 -11.31
C THR A 174 -0.67 -8.23 -11.45
N LEU A 175 -1.73 -8.10 -10.65
CA LEU A 175 -2.64 -6.95 -10.67
C LEU A 175 -1.94 -5.64 -10.27
N MET A 176 -1.03 -5.68 -9.28
CA MET A 176 -0.20 -4.52 -8.94
C MET A 176 0.58 -4.01 -10.16
N ALA A 177 1.17 -4.93 -10.94
CA ALA A 177 1.94 -4.60 -12.13
C ALA A 177 1.07 -4.16 -13.32
N LEU A 178 -0.07 -4.83 -13.54
CA LEU A 178 -1.05 -4.42 -14.56
C LEU A 178 -1.55 -2.99 -14.30
N ALA A 179 -1.88 -2.68 -13.04
CA ALA A 179 -2.32 -1.34 -12.64
C ALA A 179 -1.24 -0.26 -12.80
N ALA A 180 0.03 -0.63 -12.72
CA ALA A 180 1.15 0.30 -12.90
C ALA A 180 1.43 0.60 -14.37
N TRP A 181 1.30 -0.39 -15.25
CA TRP A 181 1.92 -0.34 -16.57
C TRP A 181 0.98 -0.48 -17.75
N LEU A 182 -0.26 -0.95 -17.57
CA LEU A 182 -1.21 -1.10 -18.66
C LEU A 182 -2.37 -0.10 -18.57
N PRO A 183 -2.94 0.29 -19.72
CA PRO A 183 -4.26 0.91 -19.77
C PRO A 183 -5.32 0.02 -19.10
N THR A 184 -6.30 0.61 -18.43
CA THR A 184 -7.31 -0.17 -17.69
C THR A 184 -8.31 -0.91 -18.58
N ASP A 185 -8.35 -0.59 -19.87
CA ASP A 185 -9.12 -1.28 -20.91
C ASP A 185 -8.28 -2.30 -21.71
N ALA A 186 -7.02 -2.51 -21.31
CA ALA A 186 -6.14 -3.47 -21.98
C ALA A 186 -6.71 -4.90 -21.89
N SER A 187 -6.56 -5.63 -22.99
CA SER A 187 -6.91 -7.04 -23.11
C SER A 187 -5.82 -7.82 -23.83
N TRP A 188 -5.72 -9.11 -23.52
CA TRP A 188 -4.74 -10.03 -24.08
C TRP A 188 -5.27 -11.45 -24.08
N THR A 189 -4.54 -12.37 -24.73
CA THR A 189 -4.83 -13.81 -24.72
C THR A 189 -3.73 -14.51 -23.93
N SER A 190 -4.10 -15.28 -22.90
CA SER A 190 -3.15 -16.10 -22.13
C SER A 190 -2.71 -17.34 -22.91
N SER A 191 -1.67 -18.03 -22.42
CA SER A 191 -1.08 -19.17 -23.14
C SER A 191 -2.01 -20.40 -23.25
N ASP A 192 -3.11 -20.44 -22.52
CA ASP A 192 -4.19 -21.43 -22.66
C ASP A 192 -5.28 -21.03 -23.67
N GLY A 193 -5.10 -19.90 -24.39
CA GLY A 193 -6.03 -19.39 -25.39
C GLY A 193 -7.21 -18.60 -24.83
N ARG A 194 -7.28 -18.38 -23.51
CA ARG A 194 -8.34 -17.56 -22.91
C ARG A 194 -8.06 -16.07 -23.09
N SER A 195 -9.10 -15.31 -23.44
CA SER A 195 -9.03 -13.84 -23.42
C SER A 195 -9.19 -13.30 -22.00
N TRP A 196 -8.37 -12.31 -21.66
CA TRP A 196 -8.37 -11.59 -20.40
C TRP A 196 -8.38 -10.09 -20.67
N SER A 197 -8.99 -9.35 -19.76
CA SER A 197 -8.85 -7.91 -19.60
C SER A 197 -8.32 -7.57 -18.22
N VAL A 198 -7.85 -6.34 -18.02
CA VAL A 198 -7.49 -5.85 -16.68
C VAL A 198 -8.69 -5.98 -15.73
N GLU A 199 -9.90 -5.67 -16.19
CA GLU A 199 -11.12 -5.81 -15.37
C GLU A 199 -11.40 -7.26 -14.98
N ASP A 200 -11.12 -8.26 -15.84
CA ASP A 200 -11.28 -9.67 -15.48
C ASP A 200 -10.37 -10.06 -14.30
N VAL A 201 -9.14 -9.54 -14.28
CA VAL A 201 -8.20 -9.77 -13.16
C VAL A 201 -8.67 -9.07 -11.89
N VAL A 202 -9.18 -7.84 -12.01
CA VAL A 202 -9.77 -7.09 -10.90
C VAL A 202 -10.97 -7.83 -10.31
N ALA A 203 -11.88 -8.32 -11.16
CA ALA A 203 -13.04 -9.08 -10.73
C ALA A 203 -12.65 -10.39 -10.04
N MET A 204 -11.64 -11.10 -10.59
CA MET A 204 -11.11 -12.33 -9.99
C MET A 204 -10.54 -12.09 -8.60
N GLU A 205 -9.69 -11.08 -8.43
CA GLU A 205 -9.10 -10.75 -7.12
C GLU A 205 -10.16 -10.21 -6.15
N ALA A 206 -11.12 -9.40 -6.59
CA ALA A 206 -12.21 -8.91 -5.73
C ALA A 206 -13.15 -10.02 -5.23
N GLY A 207 -13.29 -11.09 -6.02
CA GLY A 207 -14.09 -12.27 -5.68
C GLY A 207 -13.36 -13.30 -4.81
N ALA A 208 -12.04 -13.20 -4.68
CA ALA A 208 -11.25 -14.15 -3.89
C ALA A 208 -11.45 -13.96 -2.37
N ASP A 209 -11.18 -15.02 -1.61
CA ASP A 209 -11.29 -14.99 -0.15
C ASP A 209 -10.09 -14.26 0.46
N ILE A 210 -10.37 -13.33 1.37
CA ILE A 210 -9.39 -12.52 2.08
C ILE A 210 -8.89 -13.23 3.33
N ASP A 211 -9.72 -14.09 3.92
CA ASP A 211 -9.40 -14.72 5.20
C ASP A 211 -8.26 -15.75 5.06
N ASP A 212 -8.14 -16.37 3.89
CA ASP A 212 -7.08 -17.32 3.53
C ASP A 212 -5.88 -16.65 2.83
N SER A 213 -5.85 -15.31 2.74
CA SER A 213 -4.79 -14.58 2.02
C SER A 213 -3.57 -14.31 2.88
N ALA A 214 -2.40 -14.28 2.23
CA ALA A 214 -1.15 -13.84 2.86
C ALA A 214 -1.30 -12.44 3.49
N CYS A 215 -0.66 -12.25 4.65
CA CYS A 215 -0.73 -11.01 5.43
C CYS A 215 -2.17 -10.47 5.62
N GLY A 216 -3.13 -11.39 5.82
CA GLY A 216 -4.54 -11.07 6.03
C GLY A 216 -5.22 -10.36 4.85
N GLY A 217 -4.68 -10.51 3.64
CA GLY A 217 -5.22 -9.91 2.41
C GLY A 217 -4.81 -8.46 2.14
N ALA A 218 -3.85 -7.91 2.90
CA ALA A 218 -3.37 -6.55 2.69
C ALA A 218 -2.79 -6.32 1.28
N HIS A 219 -2.00 -7.26 0.75
CA HIS A 219 -1.44 -7.13 -0.60
C HIS A 219 -2.52 -7.17 -1.69
N ARG A 220 -3.53 -8.04 -1.53
CA ARG A 220 -4.67 -8.10 -2.46
C ARG A 220 -5.44 -6.79 -2.46
N LEU A 221 -5.73 -6.25 -1.28
CA LEU A 221 -6.37 -4.94 -1.16
C LEU A 221 -5.51 -3.85 -1.80
N TYR A 222 -4.19 -3.86 -1.58
CA TYR A 222 -3.26 -2.92 -2.24
C TYR A 222 -3.37 -3.01 -3.78
N GLY A 223 -3.35 -4.21 -4.36
CA GLY A 223 -3.51 -4.41 -5.81
C GLY A 223 -4.84 -3.88 -6.34
N LEU A 224 -5.95 -4.18 -5.65
CA LEU A 224 -7.29 -3.67 -6.00
C LEU A 224 -7.34 -2.14 -5.94
N LEU A 225 -6.75 -1.53 -4.91
CA LEU A 225 -6.67 -0.08 -4.73
C LEU A 225 -5.97 0.58 -5.91
N LYS A 226 -4.77 0.10 -6.26
CA LYS A 226 -3.99 0.65 -7.38
C LYS A 226 -4.76 0.54 -8.70
N ALA A 227 -5.41 -0.59 -8.95
CA ALA A 227 -6.20 -0.80 -10.15
C ALA A 227 -7.39 0.17 -10.22
N VAL A 228 -8.18 0.29 -9.14
CA VAL A 228 -9.33 1.21 -9.10
C VAL A 228 -8.89 2.67 -9.21
N GLN A 229 -7.78 3.06 -8.59
CA GLN A 229 -7.21 4.40 -8.72
C GLN A 229 -6.81 4.71 -10.16
N ALA A 230 -6.09 3.80 -10.82
CA ALA A 230 -5.72 3.95 -12.23
C ALA A 230 -6.96 4.06 -13.12
N HIS A 231 -8.01 3.28 -12.85
CA HIS A 231 -9.25 3.33 -13.61
C HIS A 231 -9.99 4.66 -13.44
N ARG A 232 -10.12 5.15 -12.20
CA ARG A 232 -10.70 6.48 -11.93
C ARG A 232 -9.90 7.57 -12.63
N GLN A 233 -8.58 7.52 -12.57
CA GLN A 233 -7.71 8.47 -13.27
C GLN A 233 -7.93 8.44 -14.79
N ALA A 234 -8.16 7.26 -15.39
CA ALA A 234 -8.49 7.15 -16.81
C ALA A 234 -9.88 7.74 -17.16
N LEU A 235 -10.84 7.70 -16.23
CA LEU A 235 -12.18 8.30 -16.39
C LEU A 235 -12.22 9.81 -16.17
N HIS A 236 -11.32 10.37 -15.35
CA HIS A 236 -11.28 11.81 -15.03
C HIS A 236 -11.21 12.72 -16.28
N PRO A 237 -10.30 12.49 -17.26
CA PRO A 237 -10.25 13.26 -18.50
C PRO A 237 -11.50 13.15 -19.38
N GLN A 238 -12.32 12.11 -19.18
CA GLN A 238 -13.48 11.81 -20.02
C GLN A 238 -14.77 12.44 -19.49
N GLY A 239 -14.71 13.24 -18.40
CA GLY A 239 -15.89 13.79 -17.74
C GLY A 239 -16.77 12.72 -17.08
N ALA A 240 -16.25 11.50 -16.93
CA ALA A 240 -16.94 10.33 -16.43
C ALA A 240 -16.51 9.94 -15.00
N ALA A 241 -15.76 10.79 -14.30
CA ALA A 241 -15.39 10.55 -12.90
C ALA A 241 -16.61 10.43 -11.97
N ASP A 242 -17.74 11.04 -12.36
CA ASP A 242 -19.02 10.96 -11.67
C ASP A 242 -19.88 9.77 -12.14
N ALA A 243 -19.46 9.06 -13.21
CA ALA A 243 -20.08 7.80 -13.59
C ALA A 243 -19.67 6.75 -12.56
N GLY A 244 -20.67 6.17 -11.87
CA GLY A 244 -20.41 5.13 -10.88
C GLY A 244 -19.62 3.96 -11.49
N LEU A 245 -18.75 3.35 -10.69
CA LEU A 245 -18.05 2.14 -11.08
C LEU A 245 -19.06 1.01 -11.35
N SER A 246 -18.76 0.16 -12.33
CA SER A 246 -19.56 -1.03 -12.68
C SER A 246 -18.69 -2.29 -12.70
N GLY A 247 -19.33 -3.46 -12.82
CA GLY A 247 -18.62 -4.73 -13.06
C GLY A 247 -17.57 -5.05 -12.00
N GLY A 248 -16.40 -5.50 -12.46
CA GLY A 248 -15.26 -5.83 -11.60
C GLY A 248 -14.78 -4.65 -10.77
N TRP A 249 -14.84 -3.43 -11.33
CA TRP A 249 -14.44 -2.20 -10.65
C TRP A 249 -15.34 -1.87 -9.47
N ALA A 250 -16.67 -2.05 -9.61
CA ALA A 250 -17.61 -1.86 -8.52
C ALA A 250 -17.39 -2.89 -7.40
N ALA A 251 -17.15 -4.15 -7.76
CA ALA A 251 -16.87 -5.22 -6.80
C ALA A 251 -15.57 -4.95 -6.02
N ALA A 252 -14.52 -4.51 -6.72
CA ALA A 252 -13.26 -4.09 -6.10
C ALA A 252 -13.45 -2.91 -5.14
N GLN A 253 -14.17 -1.87 -5.57
CA GLN A 253 -14.45 -0.71 -4.72
C GLN A 253 -15.25 -1.09 -3.46
N ALA A 254 -16.28 -1.92 -3.60
CA ALA A 254 -17.05 -2.39 -2.45
C ALA A 254 -16.17 -3.15 -1.46
N ARG A 255 -15.22 -3.94 -1.96
CA ARG A 255 -14.26 -4.65 -1.11
C ARG A 255 -13.30 -3.71 -0.40
N ILE A 256 -12.78 -2.71 -1.12
CA ILE A 256 -11.93 -1.67 -0.57
C ILE A 256 -12.62 -0.96 0.59
N ASP A 257 -13.86 -0.52 0.39
CA ASP A 257 -14.61 0.24 1.39
C ASP A 257 -14.89 -0.60 2.65
N ASP A 258 -15.29 -1.87 2.48
CA ASP A 258 -15.51 -2.79 3.60
C ASP A 258 -14.23 -2.95 4.44
N LEU A 259 -13.08 -3.19 3.82
CA LEU A 259 -11.84 -3.46 4.55
C LEU A 259 -11.27 -2.21 5.23
N ILE A 260 -11.40 -1.02 4.63
CA ILE A 260 -11.04 0.24 5.28
C ILE A 260 -11.91 0.44 6.54
N GLU A 261 -13.22 0.21 6.44
CA GLU A 261 -14.11 0.33 7.58
C GLU A 261 -13.83 -0.73 8.66
N ARG A 262 -13.46 -1.96 8.27
CA ARG A 262 -12.99 -2.98 9.23
C ARG A 262 -11.70 -2.57 9.91
N ALA A 263 -10.70 -2.06 9.19
CA ALA A 263 -9.46 -1.57 9.77
C ALA A 263 -9.72 -0.46 10.81
N ARG A 264 -10.59 0.50 10.47
CA ARG A 264 -11.00 1.56 11.39
C ARG A 264 -11.70 1.00 12.63
N ARG A 265 -12.66 0.08 12.45
CA ARG A 265 -13.43 -0.54 13.53
C ARG A 265 -12.56 -1.41 14.45
N TYR A 266 -11.56 -2.07 13.90
CA TYR A 266 -10.67 -2.99 14.63
C TYR A 266 -9.37 -2.33 15.10
N GLN A 267 -9.24 -1.01 14.92
CA GLN A 267 -8.11 -0.26 15.48
C GLN A 267 -8.08 -0.41 17.01
N GLN A 268 -6.91 -0.69 17.54
CA GLN A 268 -6.67 -0.87 18.96
C GLN A 268 -6.57 0.49 19.68
N PRO A 269 -6.83 0.56 20.99
CA PRO A 269 -6.76 1.82 21.76
C PRO A 269 -5.40 2.53 21.70
N ASP A 270 -4.31 1.79 21.46
CA ASP A 270 -2.95 2.33 21.31
C ASP A 270 -2.65 2.88 19.91
N GLY A 271 -3.64 2.88 19.01
CA GLY A 271 -3.53 3.32 17.62
C GLY A 271 -3.11 2.23 16.64
N GLY A 272 -2.64 1.07 17.11
CA GLY A 272 -2.24 -0.05 16.25
C GLY A 272 -3.43 -0.74 15.59
N PHE A 273 -3.18 -1.57 14.60
CA PHE A 273 -4.22 -2.39 13.97
C PHE A 273 -4.28 -3.80 14.55
N SER A 274 -5.40 -4.47 14.29
CA SER A 274 -5.60 -5.85 14.76
C SER A 274 -4.49 -6.76 14.24
N ILE A 275 -3.98 -7.65 15.08
CA ILE A 275 -3.04 -8.72 14.66
C ILE A 275 -3.69 -9.74 13.70
N HIS A 276 -4.99 -9.65 13.50
CA HIS A 276 -5.76 -10.39 12.48
C HIS A 276 -6.13 -9.51 11.29
N PHE A 277 -5.41 -8.41 11.06
CA PHE A 277 -5.59 -7.48 9.95
C PHE A 277 -7.06 -7.00 9.85
N PHE A 278 -7.78 -7.44 8.82
CA PHE A 278 -9.17 -7.05 8.55
C PHE A 278 -10.21 -8.09 8.97
N GLN A 279 -9.79 -9.25 9.49
CA GLN A 279 -10.69 -10.38 9.73
C GLN A 279 -11.56 -10.14 10.97
N ARG A 280 -10.92 -9.81 12.10
CA ARG A 280 -11.56 -9.63 13.40
C ARG A 280 -10.70 -8.74 14.32
N PRO A 281 -11.26 -8.16 15.39
CA PRO A 281 -10.44 -7.44 16.38
C PRO A 281 -9.54 -8.42 17.15
N GLY A 282 -8.32 -8.00 17.48
CA GLY A 282 -7.37 -8.79 18.26
C GLY A 282 -6.07 -8.04 18.52
N ASN A 283 -5.43 -8.34 19.64
CA ASN A 283 -4.14 -7.76 20.04
C ASN A 283 -3.18 -8.87 20.51
N SER A 284 -1.89 -8.57 20.58
CA SER A 284 -0.84 -9.47 21.06
C SER A 284 0.17 -8.74 21.94
N PRO A 285 0.74 -9.39 22.97
CA PRO A 285 1.92 -8.86 23.66
C PRO A 285 3.16 -8.85 22.75
N ASP A 286 3.19 -9.69 21.71
CA ASP A 286 4.30 -9.75 20.76
C ASP A 286 4.40 -8.44 19.96
N VAL A 287 5.57 -7.81 20.02
CA VAL A 287 5.86 -6.57 19.29
C VAL A 287 5.96 -6.82 17.79
N PHE A 288 6.44 -7.98 17.35
CA PHE A 288 6.60 -8.31 15.93
C PHE A 288 5.25 -8.55 15.26
N ALA A 289 4.36 -9.32 15.90
CA ALA A 289 2.99 -9.47 15.42
C ALA A 289 2.26 -8.12 15.26
N ARG A 290 2.43 -7.20 16.23
CA ARG A 290 1.84 -5.85 16.18
C ARG A 290 2.45 -4.98 15.08
N LEU A 291 3.77 -5.01 14.93
CA LEU A 291 4.47 -4.28 13.87
C LEU A 291 4.05 -4.79 12.49
N GLY A 292 4.05 -6.11 12.29
CA GLY A 292 3.63 -6.73 11.04
C GLY A 292 2.22 -6.34 10.65
N ALA A 293 1.25 -6.55 11.55
CA ALA A 293 -0.14 -6.24 11.23
C ALA A 293 -0.40 -4.73 11.06
N THR A 294 0.17 -3.89 11.94
CA THR A 294 -0.01 -2.44 11.84
C THR A 294 0.66 -1.90 10.57
N GLY A 295 1.84 -2.39 10.20
CA GLY A 295 2.58 -1.95 9.02
C GLY A 295 1.82 -2.22 7.72
N HIS A 296 1.36 -3.45 7.53
CA HIS A 296 0.61 -3.84 6.32
C HIS A 296 -0.72 -3.08 6.20
N VAL A 297 -1.50 -2.98 7.28
CA VAL A 297 -2.78 -2.25 7.23
C VAL A 297 -2.53 -0.76 7.00
N PHE A 298 -1.52 -0.17 7.65
CA PHE A 298 -1.22 1.25 7.48
C PHE A 298 -0.73 1.59 6.08
N GLU A 299 0.11 0.76 5.46
CA GLU A 299 0.55 0.92 4.07
C GLU A 299 -0.64 1.00 3.11
N VAL A 300 -1.58 0.07 3.26
CA VAL A 300 -2.83 0.05 2.49
C VAL A 300 -3.60 1.36 2.68
N LEU A 301 -3.75 1.85 3.91
CA LEU A 301 -4.47 3.09 4.20
C LEU A 301 -3.75 4.32 3.63
N ALA A 302 -2.42 4.34 3.66
CA ALA A 302 -1.59 5.40 3.10
C ALA A 302 -1.73 5.50 1.57
N VAL A 303 -2.09 4.42 0.90
CA VAL A 303 -2.46 4.42 -0.53
C VAL A 303 -3.94 4.76 -0.72
N ALA A 304 -4.84 4.20 0.09
CA ALA A 304 -6.28 4.26 -0.15
C ALA A 304 -6.92 5.62 0.10
N LEU A 305 -6.54 6.27 1.21
CA LEU A 305 -7.20 7.47 1.70
C LEU A 305 -6.71 8.70 0.92
N ASN A 306 -7.56 9.69 0.68
CA ASN A 306 -7.13 11.02 0.25
C ASN A 306 -6.45 11.78 1.42
N ASP A 307 -5.84 12.94 1.16
CA ASP A 307 -5.02 13.63 2.17
C ASP A 307 -5.83 14.01 3.42
N ASP A 308 -7.08 14.46 3.25
CA ASP A 308 -7.98 14.82 4.36
C ASP A 308 -8.27 13.60 5.26
N ARG A 309 -8.64 12.47 4.65
CA ARG A 309 -8.93 11.21 5.37
C ARG A 309 -7.67 10.63 5.99
N LEU A 310 -6.53 10.77 5.32
CA LEU A 310 -5.22 10.32 5.79
C LEU A 310 -4.74 11.14 7.00
N ALA A 311 -5.15 12.41 7.10
CA ALA A 311 -4.89 13.28 8.25
C ALA A 311 -5.84 13.04 9.45
N GLU A 312 -6.86 12.18 9.31
CA GLU A 312 -7.81 11.93 10.39
C GLU A 312 -7.10 11.39 11.65
N PRO A 313 -7.57 11.75 12.87
CA PRO A 313 -6.89 11.40 14.11
C PRO A 313 -6.61 9.91 14.30
N TRP A 314 -7.45 9.03 13.76
CA TRP A 314 -7.26 7.59 13.88
C TRP A 314 -6.09 7.08 13.01
N VAL A 315 -5.88 7.65 11.83
CA VAL A 315 -4.73 7.28 10.98
C VAL A 315 -3.45 7.86 11.53
N THR A 316 -3.48 9.12 11.98
CA THR A 316 -2.33 9.75 12.64
C THR A 316 -1.88 8.98 13.89
N ARG A 317 -2.81 8.46 14.70
CA ARG A 317 -2.46 7.56 15.82
C ARG A 317 -1.78 6.27 15.36
N ALA A 318 -2.18 5.70 14.23
CA ALA A 318 -1.50 4.53 13.67
C ALA A 318 -0.08 4.85 13.20
N ALA A 319 0.13 6.02 12.57
CA ALA A 319 1.46 6.50 12.20
C ALA A 319 2.36 6.67 13.45
N MET A 320 1.86 7.33 14.50
CA MET A 320 2.56 7.46 15.78
C MET A 320 2.89 6.08 16.38
N ARG A 321 1.95 5.14 16.30
CA ARG A 321 2.15 3.80 16.84
C ARG A 321 3.23 3.03 16.09
N LEU A 322 3.27 3.13 14.76
CA LEU A 322 4.33 2.51 13.95
C LEU A 322 5.71 3.07 14.30
N VAL A 323 5.83 4.39 14.43
CA VAL A 323 7.08 5.03 14.86
C VAL A 323 7.53 4.45 16.21
N VAL A 324 6.64 4.37 17.20
CA VAL A 324 6.96 3.77 18.50
C VAL A 324 7.39 2.31 18.38
N LEU A 325 6.73 1.51 17.55
CA LEU A 325 7.10 0.10 17.34
C LEU A 325 8.48 -0.04 16.67
N LEU A 326 8.81 0.83 15.71
CA LEU A 326 10.11 0.85 15.06
C LEU A 326 11.22 1.31 16.01
N GLU A 327 10.96 2.30 16.87
CA GLU A 327 11.88 2.72 17.94
C GLU A 327 12.10 1.60 18.96
N GLN A 328 11.04 0.93 19.41
CA GLN A 328 11.11 -0.18 20.37
C GLN A 328 11.88 -1.39 19.85
N THR A 329 11.89 -1.57 18.53
CA THR A 329 12.57 -2.69 17.88
C THR A 329 13.94 -2.32 17.33
N ALA A 330 14.40 -1.07 17.49
CA ALA A 330 15.60 -0.54 16.85
C ALA A 330 16.86 -1.41 17.05
N ASP A 331 17.00 -2.02 18.23
CA ASP A 331 18.19 -2.79 18.64
C ASP A 331 18.02 -4.31 18.49
N VAL A 332 16.94 -4.78 17.85
CA VAL A 332 16.70 -6.21 17.61
C VAL A 332 16.46 -6.48 16.14
N ASP A 333 16.73 -7.71 15.72
CA ASP A 333 16.39 -8.18 14.37
C ASP A 333 14.87 -8.26 14.22
N VAL A 334 14.39 -7.66 13.13
CA VAL A 334 12.97 -7.61 12.78
C VAL A 334 12.80 -8.34 11.45
N GLU A 335 11.75 -9.14 11.36
CA GLU A 335 11.30 -9.73 10.10
C GLU A 335 11.15 -8.63 9.02
N CYS A 336 11.83 -8.78 7.89
CA CYS A 336 11.97 -7.72 6.88
C CYS A 336 10.64 -7.33 6.23
N GLY A 337 9.70 -8.25 6.06
CA GLY A 337 8.38 -7.92 5.52
C GLY A 337 7.63 -6.96 6.42
N ALA A 338 7.52 -7.30 7.72
CA ALA A 338 6.92 -6.43 8.72
C ALA A 338 7.60 -5.05 8.78
N LEU A 339 8.94 -5.03 8.81
CA LEU A 339 9.74 -3.80 8.87
C LEU A 339 9.49 -2.89 7.65
N TYR A 340 9.66 -3.43 6.45
CA TYR A 340 9.68 -2.60 5.26
C TYR A 340 8.29 -2.24 4.74
N HIS A 341 7.25 -3.03 4.99
CA HIS A 341 5.86 -2.58 4.77
C HIS A 341 5.49 -1.42 5.71
N ALA A 342 5.92 -1.46 6.98
CA ALA A 342 5.74 -0.33 7.89
C ALA A 342 6.51 0.91 7.41
N ALA A 343 7.77 0.74 6.97
CA ALA A 343 8.57 1.83 6.42
C ALA A 343 7.96 2.44 5.15
N HIS A 344 7.50 1.60 4.21
CA HIS A 344 6.88 2.05 2.97
C HIS A 344 5.58 2.82 3.25
N GLY A 345 4.70 2.32 4.12
CA GLY A 345 3.51 3.04 4.53
C GLY A 345 3.81 4.41 5.17
N LEU A 346 4.81 4.48 6.06
CA LEU A 346 5.26 5.74 6.66
C LEU A 346 5.88 6.70 5.63
N LEU A 347 6.62 6.20 4.64
CA LEU A 347 7.17 7.01 3.55
C LEU A 347 6.04 7.68 2.76
N LEU A 348 5.02 6.91 2.37
CA LEU A 348 3.85 7.42 1.64
C LEU A 348 3.07 8.45 2.46
N TYR A 349 2.83 8.15 3.75
CA TYR A 349 2.19 9.09 4.67
C TYR A 349 2.98 10.41 4.78
N ARG A 350 4.29 10.30 4.98
CA ARG A 350 5.19 11.45 5.13
C ARG A 350 5.22 12.33 3.88
N GLN A 351 5.25 11.75 2.69
CA GLN A 351 5.22 12.52 1.44
C GLN A 351 3.94 13.36 1.31
N ARG A 352 2.79 12.84 1.74
CA ARG A 352 1.48 13.48 1.56
C ARG A 352 1.09 14.42 2.71
N ILE A 353 1.40 14.03 3.95
CA ILE A 353 0.99 14.76 5.15
C ILE A 353 2.07 15.75 5.62
N CYS A 354 3.35 15.36 5.54
CA CYS A 354 4.45 16.20 6.00
C CYS A 354 5.01 17.11 4.89
N GLY A 355 4.87 16.71 3.61
CA GLY A 355 5.31 17.52 2.46
C GLY A 355 4.51 18.80 2.25
N SER A 356 3.28 18.86 2.76
CA SER A 356 2.35 19.98 2.56
C SER A 356 2.63 21.21 3.42
N SER A 357 3.55 21.16 4.39
CA SER A 357 3.92 22.35 5.19
C SER A 357 4.99 23.24 4.54
N LEU A 358 5.72 22.75 3.52
CA LEU A 358 6.73 23.54 2.81
C LEU A 358 6.13 24.47 1.73
N ALA A 359 4.91 24.22 1.28
CA ALA A 359 4.24 25.04 0.25
C ALA A 359 3.41 26.20 0.82
N ALA A 360 3.25 26.29 2.15
CA ALA A 360 2.48 27.36 2.80
C ALA A 360 3.37 28.53 3.29
N GLY A 361 4.63 28.57 2.87
CA GLY A 361 5.65 29.51 3.37
C GLY A 361 6.40 30.31 2.31
N GLU A 362 5.92 30.38 1.06
CA GLU A 362 6.44 31.31 0.04
C GLU A 362 5.43 32.39 -0.34
#